data_AF-A0A2B4S4M3-F1
#
_entry.id   AF-A0A2B4S4M3-F1
#
_cell.length_a   1.000
_cell.length_b   1.000
_cell.length_c   1.000
_cell.angle_alpha   90.00
_cell.angle_beta   90.00
_cell.angle_gamma   90.00
#
_symmetry.space_group_name_H-M   'P 1'
#
loop_
_entity.id
_entity.type
_entity.pdbx_description
1 polymer ?
#
loop_
_entity_poly.entity_id
_entity_poly.type
_entity_poly.pdbx_seq_one_letter_code
_entity_poly.pdbx_strand_id
1 'polypeptide(L)'
;MSSVFSCGFSRVAVKESFHKPGSVAYESNPAQRWENYHKLLDESALEKLAVARTLFVKRSRSVYDLFRKMNSQTRNEYLQYFSLRNWKALPETQKSEHTRSNCDACQVHHFAMQSIFPNAAQLKPQKLVRDGLALNESNGNVNIKPTQKAIKSATKHIYSKINVSFQKVFKVSFAEAQTKVKEINLQKKKDGIEKKRERRKRARHEKNKIQAEWSKRDCDVMLATRQSFSQRSKQRKMLHFESATDAAIRVQKRKNQEDLGERKRKQHSPPTASVEFDKENLMQEVRNKKDGEKVS
;
A
#
# COMPACT_ATOMS: atom_id res chain seq x y z
N MET A 1 -0.46 -0.05 11.18
CA MET A 1 0.03 1.04 12.05
C MET A 1 -1.04 1.27 13.11
N SER A 2 -0.70 1.17 14.39
CA SER A 2 -1.64 1.42 15.48
C SER A 2 -2.17 2.85 15.41
N SER A 3 -3.49 2.99 15.47
CA SER A 3 -4.17 4.28 15.57
C SER A 3 -3.88 4.84 16.97
N VAL A 4 -3.07 5.91 17.05
CA VAL A 4 -2.69 6.56 18.31
C VAL A 4 -3.90 7.22 19.00
N PHE A 5 -4.91 7.62 18.22
CA PHE A 5 -6.17 8.20 18.70
C PHE A 5 -7.35 7.33 18.24
N SER A 6 -7.50 6.17 18.87
CA SER A 6 -8.63 5.28 18.58
C SER A 6 -9.88 5.61 19.41
N CYS A 7 -9.70 6.17 20.60
CA CYS A 7 -10.80 6.50 21.50
C CYS A 7 -11.56 7.73 21.00
N GLY A 8 -12.89 7.69 21.06
CA GLY A 8 -13.76 8.80 20.62
C GLY A 8 -13.50 10.08 21.40
N PHE A 9 -13.43 9.96 22.74
CA PHE A 9 -13.12 11.05 23.66
C PHE A 9 -11.74 11.67 23.38
N SER A 10 -10.72 10.83 23.10
CA SER A 10 -9.39 11.34 22.75
C SER A 10 -9.38 12.17 21.47
N ARG A 11 -10.21 11.82 20.47
CA ARG A 11 -10.30 12.58 19.21
C ARG A 11 -10.99 13.93 19.42
N VAL A 12 -12.02 13.98 20.26
CA VAL A 12 -12.71 15.22 20.59
C VAL A 12 -11.77 16.16 21.36
N ALA A 13 -11.07 15.63 22.37
CA ALA A 13 -10.04 16.39 23.10
C ALA A 13 -8.93 16.92 22.17
N VAL A 14 -8.49 16.13 21.18
CA VAL A 14 -7.56 16.64 20.15
C VAL A 14 -8.18 17.80 19.39
N LYS A 15 -9.44 17.71 18.93
CA LYS A 15 -10.07 18.82 18.19
C LYS A 15 -10.19 20.09 19.04
N GLU A 16 -10.58 19.96 20.29
CA GLU A 16 -10.73 21.10 21.21
C GLU A 16 -9.38 21.77 21.49
N SER A 17 -8.29 21.01 21.56
CA SER A 17 -6.93 21.54 21.76
C SER A 17 -6.41 22.46 20.64
N PHE A 18 -7.04 22.43 19.45
CA PHE A 18 -6.71 23.36 18.36
C PHE A 18 -7.31 24.76 18.58
N HIS A 19 -8.13 24.95 19.60
CA HIS A 19 -8.68 26.23 19.99
C HIS A 19 -8.02 26.71 21.27
N LYS A 20 -7.90 28.03 21.43
CA LYS A 20 -7.41 28.62 22.68
C LYS A 20 -8.43 28.35 23.80
N PRO A 21 -7.98 28.11 25.04
CA PRO A 21 -8.90 27.88 26.15
C PRO A 21 -9.82 29.09 26.32
N GLY A 22 -11.13 28.86 26.27
CA GLY A 22 -12.15 29.92 26.39
C GLY A 22 -12.34 30.80 25.14
N SER A 23 -11.72 30.47 23.99
CA SER A 23 -11.85 31.24 22.75
C SER A 23 -12.00 30.35 21.52
N VAL A 24 -12.71 30.84 20.51
CA VAL A 24 -12.83 30.19 19.18
C VAL A 24 -11.55 30.42 18.35
N ALA A 25 -10.61 31.24 18.84
CA ALA A 25 -9.36 31.51 18.15
C ALA A 25 -8.52 30.23 17.99
N TYR A 26 -8.08 30.01 16.76
CA TYR A 26 -7.26 28.87 16.38
C TYR A 26 -5.84 28.99 16.96
N GLU A 27 -5.37 27.95 17.64
CA GLU A 27 -4.01 27.87 18.16
C GLU A 27 -3.07 27.38 17.06
N SER A 28 -2.06 28.16 16.71
CA SER A 28 -1.11 27.84 15.65
C SER A 28 0.08 27.01 16.14
N ASN A 29 0.48 27.19 17.42
CA ASN A 29 1.67 26.56 17.96
C ASN A 29 1.44 25.09 18.38
N PRO A 30 2.15 24.11 17.79
CA PRO A 30 1.99 22.70 18.14
C PRO A 30 2.30 22.36 19.60
N ALA A 31 3.19 23.11 20.26
CA ALA A 31 3.53 22.93 21.66
C ALA A 31 2.35 23.31 22.57
N GLN A 32 1.76 24.47 22.32
CA GLN A 32 0.62 24.98 23.08
C GLN A 32 -0.63 24.13 22.83
N ARG A 33 -0.84 23.59 21.62
CA ARG A 33 -1.91 22.60 21.39
C ARG A 33 -1.78 21.36 22.27
N TRP A 34 -0.55 20.86 22.46
CA TRP A 34 -0.32 19.71 23.31
C TRP A 34 -0.58 20.03 24.79
N GLU A 35 -0.15 21.20 25.25
CA GLU A 35 -0.45 21.66 26.61
C GLU A 35 -1.96 21.86 26.81
N ASN A 36 -2.66 22.45 25.83
CA ASN A 36 -4.11 22.59 25.87
C ASN A 36 -4.80 21.22 25.91
N TYR A 37 -4.32 20.24 25.14
CA TYR A 37 -4.84 18.86 25.19
C TYR A 37 -4.72 18.26 26.59
N HIS A 38 -3.58 18.43 27.27
CA HIS A 38 -3.39 17.95 28.64
C HIS A 38 -4.27 18.71 29.65
N LYS A 39 -4.39 20.04 29.52
CA LYS A 39 -5.24 20.86 30.39
C LYS A 39 -6.74 20.57 30.26
N LEU A 40 -7.18 20.06 29.10
CA LEU A 40 -8.58 19.69 28.86
C LEU A 40 -8.95 18.35 29.49
N LEU A 41 -7.97 17.48 29.76
CA LEU A 41 -8.19 16.17 30.33
C LEU A 41 -8.13 16.26 31.86
N ASP A 42 -9.16 15.74 32.53
CA ASP A 42 -9.13 15.55 33.99
C ASP A 42 -8.11 14.47 34.37
N GLU A 43 -7.74 14.37 35.65
CA GLU A 43 -6.77 13.39 36.16
C GLU A 43 -7.08 11.94 35.72
N SER A 44 -8.35 11.51 35.82
CA SER A 44 -8.80 10.18 35.35
C SER A 44 -8.66 9.98 33.84
N ALA A 45 -8.81 11.06 33.05
CA ALA A 45 -8.67 11.02 31.60
C ALA A 45 -7.20 11.07 31.18
N LEU A 46 -6.36 11.78 31.93
CA LEU A 46 -4.92 11.88 31.73
C LEU A 46 -4.24 10.53 31.88
N GLU A 47 -4.55 9.77 32.93
CA GLU A 47 -3.96 8.44 33.13
C GLU A 47 -4.14 7.50 31.92
N LYS A 48 -5.27 7.60 31.22
CA LYS A 48 -5.65 6.66 30.15
C LYS A 48 -5.40 7.21 28.74
N LEU A 49 -5.52 8.53 28.55
CA LEU A 49 -5.49 9.20 27.24
C LEU A 49 -4.29 10.13 27.04
N ALA A 50 -3.39 10.26 28.02
CA ALA A 50 -2.17 11.06 27.88
C ALA A 50 -1.32 10.59 26.70
N VAL A 51 -0.81 11.57 25.95
CA VAL A 51 0.05 11.33 24.78
C VAL A 51 1.34 12.10 24.94
N ALA A 52 2.47 11.46 24.64
CA ALA A 52 3.75 12.15 24.54
C ALA A 52 3.71 13.23 23.45
N ARG A 53 4.33 14.39 23.73
CA ARG A 53 4.34 15.57 22.84
C ARG A 53 4.74 15.23 21.39
N THR A 54 5.76 14.40 21.21
CA THR A 54 6.27 14.00 19.89
C THR A 54 5.25 13.22 19.07
N LEU A 55 4.49 12.32 19.70
CA LEU A 55 3.44 11.53 19.04
C LEU A 55 2.20 12.38 18.76
N PHE A 56 1.85 13.27 19.69
CA PHE A 56 0.73 14.20 19.53
C PHE A 56 0.96 15.09 18.31
N VAL A 57 2.10 15.79 18.21
CA VAL A 57 2.38 16.71 17.09
C VAL A 57 2.35 15.98 15.74
N LYS A 58 2.87 14.75 15.67
CA LYS A 58 2.88 13.94 14.43
C LYS A 58 1.49 13.52 13.96
N ARG A 59 0.52 13.34 14.87
CA ARG A 59 -0.76 12.68 14.57
C ARG A 59 -1.99 13.58 14.74
N SER A 60 -1.94 14.60 15.59
CA SER A 60 -3.08 15.46 15.92
C SER A 60 -3.64 16.20 14.71
N ARG A 61 -2.77 16.66 13.80
CA ARG A 61 -3.20 17.35 12.57
C ARG A 61 -4.06 16.44 11.68
N SER A 62 -3.66 15.19 11.51
CA SER A 62 -4.43 14.24 10.71
C SER A 62 -5.83 13.98 11.28
N VAL A 63 -5.97 13.95 12.61
CA VAL A 63 -7.28 13.80 13.28
C VAL A 63 -8.13 15.05 13.07
N TYR A 64 -7.55 16.24 13.22
CA TYR A 64 -8.24 17.51 12.99
C TYR A 64 -8.74 17.65 11.55
N ASP A 65 -7.90 17.30 10.57
CA ASP A 65 -8.27 17.36 9.16
C ASP A 65 -9.41 16.38 8.83
N LEU A 66 -9.51 15.24 9.52
CA LEU A 66 -10.64 14.32 9.39
C LEU A 66 -11.95 14.94 9.90
N PHE A 67 -11.92 15.65 11.03
CA PHE A 67 -13.10 16.39 11.51
C PHE A 67 -13.57 17.43 10.48
N ARG A 68 -12.64 18.13 9.81
CA ARG A 68 -13.00 19.12 8.77
C ARG A 68 -13.71 18.48 7.56
N LYS A 69 -13.44 17.20 7.28
CA LYS A 69 -14.07 16.45 6.17
C LYS A 69 -15.43 15.86 6.52
N MET A 70 -15.83 15.80 7.79
CA MET A 70 -17.15 15.30 8.20
C MET A 70 -18.27 16.29 7.86
N ASN A 71 -19.49 15.79 7.64
CA ASN A 71 -20.69 16.63 7.52
C ASN A 71 -20.94 17.35 8.87
N SER A 72 -21.38 18.62 8.83
CA SER A 72 -21.62 19.47 10.01
C SER A 72 -22.56 18.82 11.01
N GLN A 73 -23.67 18.22 10.56
CA GLN A 73 -24.66 17.56 11.41
C GLN A 73 -24.05 16.36 12.15
N THR A 74 -23.50 15.39 11.40
CA THR A 74 -22.84 14.20 11.96
C THR A 74 -21.63 14.54 12.84
N ARG A 75 -20.95 15.64 12.54
CA ARG A 75 -19.82 16.13 13.33
C ARG A 75 -20.30 16.64 14.68
N ASN A 76 -21.37 17.42 14.71
CA ASN A 76 -21.91 17.97 15.96
C ASN A 76 -22.45 16.84 16.87
N GLU A 77 -23.16 15.87 16.30
CA GLU A 77 -23.61 14.67 17.02
C GLU A 77 -22.44 13.90 17.64
N TYR A 78 -21.38 13.67 16.85
CA TYR A 78 -20.17 12.99 17.33
C TYR A 78 -19.47 13.76 18.47
N LEU A 79 -19.37 15.09 18.36
CA LEU A 79 -18.73 15.94 19.36
C LEU A 79 -19.53 16.00 20.65
N GLN A 80 -20.85 16.09 20.54
CA GLN A 80 -21.75 16.09 21.69
C GLN A 80 -21.65 14.76 22.44
N TYR A 81 -21.67 13.64 21.70
CA TYR A 81 -21.62 12.29 22.27
C TYR A 81 -20.30 11.99 22.99
N PHE A 82 -19.16 12.25 22.33
CA PHE A 82 -17.82 12.04 22.90
C PHE A 82 -17.26 13.29 23.60
N SER A 83 -18.14 14.17 24.09
CA SER A 83 -17.71 15.37 24.81
C SER A 83 -17.03 15.04 26.14
N LEU A 84 -16.16 15.93 26.61
CA LEU A 84 -15.52 15.79 27.92
C LEU A 84 -16.53 15.83 29.08
N ARG A 85 -17.69 16.48 28.89
CA ARG A 85 -18.79 16.46 29.86
C ARG A 85 -19.37 15.06 30.02
N ASN A 86 -19.60 14.38 28.90
CA ASN A 86 -20.07 13.00 28.93
C ASN A 86 -19.00 12.06 29.49
N TRP A 87 -17.72 12.31 29.24
CA TRP A 87 -16.63 11.56 29.88
C TRP A 87 -16.70 11.66 31.40
N LYS A 88 -16.90 12.86 31.96
CA LYS A 88 -17.03 13.04 33.43
C LYS A 88 -18.20 12.26 34.00
N ALA A 89 -19.31 12.21 33.27
CA ALA A 89 -20.54 11.49 33.65
C ALA A 89 -20.42 9.96 33.55
N LEU A 90 -19.38 9.41 32.91
CA LEU A 90 -19.17 7.96 32.87
C LEU A 90 -18.76 7.43 34.25
N PRO A 91 -19.22 6.22 34.65
CA PRO A 91 -18.75 5.56 35.86
C PRO A 91 -17.27 5.17 35.73
N GLU A 92 -16.56 5.13 36.86
CA GLU A 92 -15.12 4.80 36.94
C GLU A 92 -14.78 3.48 36.24
N THR A 93 -15.68 2.49 36.36
CA THR A 93 -15.56 1.17 35.71
C THR A 93 -15.49 1.29 34.20
N GLN A 94 -16.38 2.07 33.57
CA GLN A 94 -16.39 2.28 32.11
C GLN A 94 -15.20 3.13 31.66
N LYS A 95 -14.80 4.14 32.44
CA LYS A 95 -13.58 4.93 32.17
C LYS A 95 -12.34 4.05 32.08
N SER A 96 -12.25 3.02 32.93
CA SER A 96 -11.11 2.09 32.97
C SER A 96 -10.97 1.21 31.72
N GLU A 97 -12.08 0.92 31.04
CA GLU A 97 -12.10 0.10 29.81
C GLU A 97 -11.63 0.88 28.57
N HIS A 98 -11.59 2.21 28.66
CA HIS A 98 -11.12 3.05 27.58
C HIS A 98 -9.59 3.16 27.56
N THR A 99 -9.02 2.90 26.38
CA THR A 99 -7.59 3.05 26.14
C THR A 99 -7.32 4.05 25.03
N ARG A 100 -6.16 4.72 25.10
CA ARG A 100 -5.69 5.67 24.07
C ARG A 100 -5.66 5.07 22.67
N SER A 101 -5.08 3.87 22.55
CA SER A 101 -4.87 3.14 21.29
C SER A 101 -5.53 1.77 21.33
N ASN A 102 -6.26 1.44 20.25
CA ASN A 102 -7.16 0.28 20.15
C ASN A 102 -8.17 0.23 21.30
N CYS A 103 -8.96 1.31 21.44
CA CYS A 103 -10.02 1.39 22.42
C CYS A 103 -11.12 0.38 22.11
N ASP A 104 -11.15 -0.70 22.89
CA ASP A 104 -12.12 -1.78 22.76
C ASP A 104 -13.49 -1.37 23.34
N ALA A 105 -13.50 -0.62 24.45
CA ALA A 105 -14.72 -0.04 25.00
C ALA A 105 -15.47 0.86 23.99
N CYS A 106 -14.74 1.69 23.22
CA CYS A 106 -15.36 2.48 22.17
C CYS A 106 -15.91 1.62 21.02
N GLN A 107 -15.34 0.44 20.77
CA GLN A 107 -15.83 -0.48 19.75
C GLN A 107 -17.05 -1.28 20.20
N VAL A 108 -17.13 -1.65 21.48
CA VAL A 108 -18.24 -2.43 22.04
C VAL A 108 -19.43 -1.51 22.38
N HIS A 109 -19.19 -0.49 23.21
CA HIS A 109 -20.26 0.33 23.78
C HIS A 109 -20.67 1.49 22.87
N HIS A 110 -19.79 1.95 21.98
CA HIS A 110 -20.01 3.16 21.18
C HIS A 110 -19.78 2.94 19.68
N PHE A 111 -20.02 1.72 19.18
CA PHE A 111 -19.78 1.33 17.79
C PHE A 111 -20.44 2.27 16.78
N ALA A 112 -21.74 2.54 16.96
CA ALA A 112 -22.52 3.36 16.04
C ALA A 112 -21.89 4.75 15.87
N MET A 113 -21.54 5.41 16.98
CA MET A 113 -20.91 6.73 16.96
C MET A 113 -19.47 6.70 16.45
N GLN A 114 -18.71 5.62 16.73
CA GLN A 114 -17.38 5.43 16.14
C GLN A 114 -17.41 5.27 14.62
N SER A 115 -18.43 4.60 14.09
CA SER A 115 -18.56 4.32 12.65
C SER A 115 -18.72 5.57 11.79
N ILE A 116 -19.23 6.66 12.38
CA ILE A 116 -19.41 7.97 11.74
C ILE A 116 -18.06 8.63 11.44
N PHE A 117 -17.00 8.30 12.18
CA PHE A 117 -15.69 8.92 11.98
C PHE A 117 -14.99 8.35 10.74
N PRO A 118 -14.40 9.18 9.84
CA PRO A 118 -13.93 8.74 8.52
C PRO A 118 -12.77 7.73 8.49
N ASN A 119 -12.24 7.34 9.66
CA ASN A 119 -11.17 6.34 9.78
C ASN A 119 -11.60 5.08 10.59
N ALA A 120 -12.90 4.87 10.78
CA ALA A 120 -13.44 3.72 11.50
C ALA A 120 -13.05 2.37 10.87
N ALA A 121 -12.80 2.32 9.56
CA ALA A 121 -12.38 1.10 8.86
C ALA A 121 -11.00 0.55 9.30
N GLN A 122 -10.19 1.33 10.03
CA GLN A 122 -8.92 0.86 10.61
C GLN A 122 -9.08 0.27 12.03
N LEU A 123 -10.20 0.53 12.70
CA LEU A 123 -10.58 -0.14 13.94
C LEU A 123 -11.14 -1.49 13.55
N LYS A 124 -10.31 -2.54 13.54
CA LYS A 124 -10.75 -3.89 13.23
C LYS A 124 -11.72 -4.34 14.34
N PRO A 125 -13.04 -4.47 14.07
CA PRO A 125 -13.99 -5.03 15.05
C PRO A 125 -13.75 -6.54 15.26
N GLN A 126 -12.80 -7.12 14.51
CA GLN A 126 -12.66 -8.55 14.29
C GLN A 126 -12.09 -9.33 15.48
N LYS A 127 -11.71 -8.70 16.59
CA LYS A 127 -11.30 -9.45 17.79
C LYS A 127 -12.49 -9.68 18.72
N LEU A 128 -13.13 -8.62 19.22
CA LEU A 128 -14.25 -8.79 20.16
C LEU A 128 -15.55 -9.29 19.53
N VAL A 129 -15.84 -8.97 18.26
CA VAL A 129 -17.00 -9.57 17.58
C VAL A 129 -16.77 -11.07 17.33
N ARG A 130 -15.52 -11.52 17.14
CA ARG A 130 -15.23 -12.96 17.03
C ARG A 130 -15.30 -13.67 18.38
N ASP A 131 -14.76 -13.05 19.42
CA ASP A 131 -14.69 -13.67 20.76
C ASP A 131 -16.07 -13.63 21.47
N GLY A 132 -16.88 -12.60 21.23
CA GLY A 132 -18.26 -12.50 21.73
C GLY A 132 -19.27 -13.32 20.93
N LEU A 133 -19.02 -13.59 19.64
CA LEU A 133 -19.83 -14.54 18.85
C LEU A 133 -19.49 -16.00 19.21
N ALA A 134 -18.23 -16.31 19.51
CA ALA A 134 -17.82 -17.67 19.88
C ALA A 134 -18.44 -18.16 21.22
N LEU A 135 -18.82 -17.25 22.12
CA LEU A 135 -19.46 -17.58 23.40
C LEU A 135 -21.00 -17.61 23.34
N ASN A 136 -21.64 -17.07 22.28
CA ASN A 136 -23.10 -16.98 22.16
C ASN A 136 -23.69 -17.86 21.04
N GLU A 137 -22.87 -18.65 20.33
CA GLU A 137 -23.32 -19.56 19.26
C GLU A 137 -23.87 -20.90 19.81
N SER A 138 -24.82 -20.85 20.74
CA SER A 138 -25.63 -22.02 21.09
C SER A 138 -27.06 -21.97 20.57
N ASN A 139 -27.52 -20.90 19.91
CA ASN A 139 -28.84 -20.90 19.28
C ASN A 139 -28.92 -19.91 18.12
N GLY A 140 -28.90 -20.43 16.89
CA GLY A 140 -29.23 -19.64 15.71
C GLY A 140 -28.50 -20.13 14.48
N ASN A 141 -29.21 -20.87 13.63
CA ASN A 141 -28.81 -21.19 12.27
C ASN A 141 -28.76 -19.90 11.44
N VAL A 142 -27.73 -19.07 11.65
CA VAL A 142 -27.52 -17.86 10.86
C VAL A 142 -26.87 -18.31 9.55
N ASN A 143 -27.61 -18.13 8.46
CA ASN A 143 -27.16 -18.37 7.09
C ASN A 143 -26.06 -17.35 6.72
N ILE A 144 -24.86 -17.50 7.28
CA ILE A 144 -23.71 -16.67 6.98
C ILE A 144 -23.25 -17.03 5.57
N LYS A 145 -23.63 -16.22 4.58
CA LYS A 145 -23.15 -16.38 3.21
C LYS A 145 -21.62 -16.34 3.23
N PRO A 146 -20.93 -17.44 2.85
CA PRO A 146 -19.49 -17.51 2.94
C PRO A 146 -18.87 -16.42 2.03
N THR A 147 -17.93 -15.66 2.58
CA THR A 147 -17.25 -14.61 1.83
C THR A 147 -16.56 -15.22 0.61
N GLN A 148 -16.57 -14.54 -0.55
CA GLN A 148 -15.90 -15.02 -1.78
C GLN A 148 -14.43 -15.44 -1.56
N LYS A 149 -13.73 -14.85 -0.58
CA LYS A 149 -12.37 -15.24 -0.20
C LYS A 149 -12.30 -16.63 0.44
N ALA A 150 -13.24 -16.94 1.35
CA ALA A 150 -13.33 -18.24 1.99
C ALA A 150 -13.68 -19.33 0.96
N ILE A 151 -14.65 -19.05 0.08
CA ILE A 151 -14.99 -19.94 -1.04
C ILE A 151 -13.76 -20.20 -1.92
N LYS A 152 -13.08 -19.14 -2.38
CA LYS A 152 -11.86 -19.28 -3.22
C LYS A 152 -10.77 -20.10 -2.52
N SER A 153 -10.59 -19.94 -1.21
CA SER A 153 -9.60 -20.68 -0.44
C SER A 153 -9.97 -22.17 -0.33
N ALA A 154 -11.23 -22.47 -0.01
CA ALA A 154 -11.75 -23.84 0.04
C ALA A 154 -11.64 -24.53 -1.33
N THR A 155 -12.03 -23.85 -2.42
CA THR A 155 -11.89 -24.37 -3.79
C THR A 155 -10.42 -24.64 -4.13
N LYS A 156 -9.50 -23.76 -3.75
CA LYS A 156 -8.05 -23.96 -3.96
C LYS A 156 -7.55 -25.22 -3.27
N HIS A 157 -8.02 -25.45 -2.04
CA HIS A 157 -7.65 -26.60 -1.24
C HIS A 157 -8.21 -27.92 -1.80
N ILE A 158 -9.45 -27.90 -2.27
CA ILE A 158 -10.07 -29.04 -2.98
C ILE A 158 -9.28 -29.34 -4.25
N TYR A 159 -8.99 -28.32 -5.06
CA TYR A 159 -8.19 -28.47 -6.28
C TYR A 159 -6.80 -29.05 -5.98
N SER A 160 -6.11 -28.59 -4.93
CA SER A 160 -4.77 -29.11 -4.61
C SER A 160 -4.80 -30.59 -4.23
N LYS A 161 -5.82 -31.05 -3.49
CA LYS A 161 -5.97 -32.47 -3.13
C LYS A 161 -6.16 -33.35 -4.38
N ILE A 162 -7.01 -32.90 -5.31
CA ILE A 162 -7.25 -33.60 -6.57
C ILE A 162 -5.99 -33.58 -7.44
N ASN A 163 -5.35 -32.42 -7.58
CA ASN A 163 -4.18 -32.26 -8.43
C ASN A 163 -2.98 -33.11 -7.95
N VAL A 164 -2.75 -33.24 -6.64
CA VAL A 164 -1.69 -34.12 -6.11
C VAL A 164 -1.94 -35.57 -6.50
N SER A 165 -3.17 -36.05 -6.35
CA SER A 165 -3.53 -37.43 -6.70
C SER A 165 -3.45 -37.67 -8.21
N PHE A 166 -3.95 -36.72 -9.00
CA PHE A 166 -3.91 -36.77 -10.46
C PHE A 166 -2.47 -36.75 -11.01
N GLN A 167 -1.62 -35.88 -10.47
CA GLN A 167 -0.23 -35.74 -10.92
C GLN A 167 0.61 -36.98 -10.61
N LYS A 168 0.30 -37.72 -9.52
CA LYS A 168 0.94 -39.01 -9.22
C LYS A 168 0.63 -40.07 -10.29
N VAL A 169 -0.60 -40.11 -10.79
CA VAL A 169 -1.04 -41.11 -11.79
C VAL A 169 -0.60 -40.72 -13.20
N PHE A 170 -0.88 -39.48 -13.61
CA PHE A 170 -0.75 -39.07 -15.02
C PHE A 170 0.53 -38.29 -15.33
N LYS A 171 1.37 -37.98 -14.32
CA LYS A 171 2.60 -37.17 -14.45
C LYS A 171 2.41 -35.77 -15.07
N VAL A 172 1.16 -35.34 -15.27
CA VAL A 172 0.75 -34.07 -15.86
C VAL A 172 -0.17 -33.38 -14.86
N SER A 173 -0.15 -32.05 -14.80
CA SER A 173 -1.06 -31.32 -13.91
C SER A 173 -2.51 -31.42 -14.39
N PHE A 174 -3.45 -31.42 -13.46
CA PHE A 174 -4.88 -31.52 -13.81
C PHE A 174 -5.35 -30.37 -14.72
N ALA A 175 -4.86 -29.15 -14.47
CA ALA A 175 -5.11 -27.99 -15.34
C ALA A 175 -4.58 -28.18 -16.76
N GLU A 176 -3.40 -28.80 -16.94
CA GLU A 176 -2.85 -29.08 -18.27
C GLU A 176 -3.67 -30.10 -19.03
N ALA A 177 -4.13 -31.15 -18.35
CA ALA A 177 -5.02 -32.13 -18.95
C ALA A 177 -6.33 -31.47 -19.42
N GLN A 178 -6.92 -30.58 -18.61
CA GLN A 178 -8.13 -29.84 -18.98
C GLN A 178 -7.92 -28.94 -20.21
N THR A 179 -6.75 -28.33 -20.38
CA THR A 179 -6.48 -27.49 -21.57
C THR A 179 -6.35 -28.28 -22.88
N LYS A 180 -6.17 -29.61 -22.81
CA LYS A 180 -6.09 -30.47 -23.99
C LYS A 180 -7.47 -30.97 -24.45
N VAL A 181 -8.50 -30.86 -23.60
CA VAL A 181 -9.87 -31.23 -23.96
C VAL A 181 -10.48 -30.11 -24.81
N LYS A 182 -10.62 -30.37 -26.11
CA LYS A 182 -11.06 -29.37 -27.11
C LYS A 182 -12.45 -28.81 -26.82
N GLU A 183 -13.34 -29.61 -26.25
CA GLU A 183 -14.74 -29.23 -25.94
C GLU A 183 -14.83 -28.17 -24.85
N ILE A 184 -13.86 -28.18 -23.92
CA ILE A 184 -13.89 -27.36 -22.72
C ILE A 184 -13.33 -25.95 -22.98
N ASN A 185 -12.63 -25.73 -24.11
CA ASN A 185 -12.08 -24.43 -24.55
C ASN A 185 -11.33 -23.63 -23.46
N LEU A 186 -10.78 -24.32 -22.45
CA LEU A 186 -10.06 -23.68 -21.35
C LEU A 186 -8.63 -23.39 -21.76
N GLN A 187 -8.23 -22.12 -21.61
CA GLN A 187 -6.85 -21.69 -21.77
C GLN A 187 -6.21 -21.43 -20.40
N LYS A 188 -4.92 -21.77 -20.27
CA LYS A 188 -4.14 -21.37 -19.10
C LYS A 188 -4.16 -19.85 -18.99
N LYS A 189 -4.46 -19.36 -17.78
CA LYS A 189 -4.37 -17.94 -17.48
C LYS A 189 -2.93 -17.48 -17.64
N LYS A 190 -2.67 -16.65 -18.65
CA LYS A 190 -1.36 -16.01 -18.86
C LYS A 190 -0.94 -15.20 -17.63
N ASP A 191 0.33 -15.32 -17.25
CA ASP A 191 0.89 -14.57 -16.14
C ASP A 191 0.93 -13.07 -16.43
N GLY A 192 0.94 -12.25 -15.37
CA GLY A 192 1.02 -10.79 -15.51
C GLY A 192 2.26 -10.33 -16.29
N ILE A 193 3.37 -11.04 -16.13
CA ILE A 193 4.63 -10.80 -16.84
C ILE A 193 4.48 -11.14 -18.33
N GLU A 194 3.86 -12.28 -18.64
CA GLU A 194 3.62 -12.70 -20.02
C GLU A 194 2.68 -11.75 -20.74
N LYS A 195 1.58 -11.32 -20.09
CA LYS A 195 0.67 -10.29 -20.63
C LYS A 195 1.41 -9.00 -20.93
N LYS A 196 2.33 -8.58 -20.06
CA LYS A 196 3.16 -7.38 -20.28
C LYS A 196 4.12 -7.57 -21.45
N ARG A 197 4.74 -8.74 -21.60
CA ARG A 197 5.59 -9.09 -22.75
C ARG A 197 4.79 -9.08 -24.06
N GLU A 198 3.58 -9.65 -24.05
CA GLU A 198 2.71 -9.70 -25.22
C GLU A 198 2.27 -8.30 -25.67
N ARG A 199 1.84 -7.44 -24.74
CA ARG A 199 1.52 -6.03 -25.04
C ARG A 199 2.70 -5.30 -25.67
N ARG A 200 3.92 -5.50 -25.14
CA ARG A 200 5.15 -4.92 -25.72
C ARG A 200 5.44 -5.44 -27.12
N LYS A 201 5.22 -6.74 -27.38
CA LYS A 201 5.40 -7.33 -28.72
C LYS A 201 4.42 -6.73 -29.73
N ARG A 202 3.14 -6.56 -29.35
CA ARG A 202 2.13 -5.93 -30.23
C ARG A 202 2.48 -4.48 -30.55
N ALA A 203 2.79 -3.68 -29.52
CA ALA A 203 3.19 -2.28 -29.72
C ALA A 203 4.44 -2.15 -30.61
N ARG A 204 5.41 -3.08 -30.47
CA ARG A 204 6.58 -3.13 -31.35
C ARG A 204 6.20 -3.51 -32.78
N HIS A 205 5.31 -4.48 -32.96
CA HIS A 205 4.85 -4.90 -34.27
C HIS A 205 4.11 -3.76 -34.99
N GLU A 206 3.22 -3.06 -34.29
CA GLU A 206 2.52 -1.88 -34.80
C GLU A 206 3.50 -0.75 -35.16
N LYS A 207 4.46 -0.43 -34.27
CA LYS A 207 5.52 0.55 -34.56
C LYS A 207 6.28 0.19 -35.83
N ASN A 208 6.67 -1.07 -35.97
CA ASN A 208 7.42 -1.54 -37.15
C ASN A 208 6.57 -1.47 -38.42
N LYS A 209 5.27 -1.81 -38.34
CA LYS A 209 4.34 -1.69 -39.47
C LYS A 209 4.19 -0.24 -39.93
N ILE A 210 3.97 0.69 -39.00
CA ILE A 210 3.87 2.13 -39.28
C ILE A 210 5.18 2.62 -39.91
N GLN A 211 6.33 2.22 -39.36
CA GLN A 211 7.63 2.62 -39.90
C GLN A 211 7.85 2.10 -41.33
N ALA A 212 7.41 0.87 -41.62
CA ALA A 212 7.50 0.30 -42.96
C ALA A 212 6.60 1.05 -43.96
N GLU A 213 5.37 1.39 -43.55
CA GLU A 213 4.45 2.19 -44.37
C GLU A 213 4.99 3.60 -44.63
N TRP A 214 5.56 4.25 -43.61
CA TRP A 214 6.22 5.55 -43.74
C TRP A 214 7.43 5.48 -44.67
N SER A 215 8.23 4.40 -44.58
CA SER A 215 9.39 4.22 -45.45
C SER A 215 9.01 4.05 -46.92
N LYS A 216 7.83 3.47 -47.22
CA LYS A 216 7.31 3.35 -48.60
C LYS A 216 6.89 4.70 -49.18
N ARG A 217 6.28 5.56 -48.36
CA ARG A 217 5.81 6.91 -48.77
C ARG A 217 6.86 8.00 -48.52
N ASP A 218 8.09 7.61 -48.21
CA ASP A 218 9.11 8.55 -47.71
C ASP A 218 9.54 9.52 -48.82
N CYS A 219 9.75 9.01 -50.03
CA CYS A 219 10.09 9.82 -51.20
C CYS A 219 8.94 10.77 -51.58
N ASP A 220 7.70 10.29 -51.62
CA ASP A 220 6.54 11.10 -52.03
C ASP A 220 6.31 12.28 -51.09
N VAL A 221 6.40 12.05 -49.78
CA VAL A 221 6.27 13.13 -48.79
C VAL A 221 7.47 14.08 -48.88
N MET A 222 8.67 13.60 -49.25
CA MET A 222 9.87 14.45 -49.37
C MET A 222 9.72 15.41 -50.53
N LEU A 223 9.23 14.89 -51.66
CA LEU A 223 8.92 15.66 -52.86
C LEU A 223 7.78 16.65 -52.61
N ALA A 224 6.70 16.21 -51.94
CA ALA A 224 5.55 17.06 -51.63
C ALA A 224 5.90 18.22 -50.68
N THR A 225 6.79 17.99 -49.71
CA THR A 225 7.20 19.01 -48.73
C THR A 225 8.43 19.82 -49.16
N ARG A 226 9.02 19.52 -50.33
CA ARG A 226 10.27 20.11 -50.85
C ARG A 226 11.42 20.10 -49.83
N GLN A 227 11.41 19.13 -48.92
CA GLN A 227 12.48 18.97 -47.93
C GLN A 227 13.68 18.28 -48.56
N SER A 228 14.90 18.70 -48.19
CA SER A 228 16.08 17.92 -48.55
C SER A 228 16.13 16.61 -47.77
N PHE A 229 16.78 15.60 -48.34
CA PHE A 229 16.97 14.29 -47.71
C PHE A 229 17.60 14.41 -46.30
N SER A 230 18.53 15.35 -46.11
CA SER A 230 19.19 15.61 -44.83
C SER A 230 18.26 16.23 -43.79
N GLN A 231 17.40 17.18 -44.20
CA GLN A 231 16.38 17.78 -43.32
C GLN A 231 15.35 16.75 -42.88
N ARG A 232 14.88 15.92 -43.82
CA ARG A 232 13.94 14.84 -43.53
C ARG A 232 14.54 13.80 -42.57
N SER A 233 15.80 13.42 -42.78
CA SER A 233 16.53 12.51 -41.88
C SER A 233 16.67 13.10 -40.47
N LYS A 234 16.96 14.40 -40.34
CA LYS A 234 16.99 15.10 -39.04
C LYS A 234 15.62 15.12 -38.37
N GLN A 235 14.56 15.42 -39.11
CA GLN A 235 13.19 15.42 -38.57
C GLN A 235 12.77 14.02 -38.08
N ARG A 236 13.09 12.95 -38.82
CA ARG A 236 12.88 11.57 -38.37
C ARG A 236 13.64 11.26 -37.08
N LYS A 237 14.90 11.69 -36.97
CA LYS A 237 15.70 11.52 -35.74
C LYS A 237 15.13 12.29 -34.54
N MET A 238 14.52 13.46 -34.76
CA MET A 238 13.86 14.23 -33.69
C MET A 238 12.53 13.63 -33.26
N LEU A 239 11.77 13.01 -34.18
CA LEU A 239 10.44 12.45 -33.90
C LEU A 239 10.48 11.02 -33.32
N HIS A 240 11.56 10.28 -33.51
CA HIS A 240 11.69 8.92 -32.99
C HIS A 240 12.45 8.86 -31.66
N PHE A 241 11.87 8.16 -30.67
CA PHE A 241 12.66 7.48 -29.66
C PHE A 241 13.50 6.38 -30.33
N GLU A 242 14.81 6.40 -30.07
CA GLU A 242 15.85 5.47 -30.55
C GLU A 242 15.32 4.06 -30.80
N SER A 243 15.56 3.50 -32.00
CA SER A 243 15.16 2.12 -32.31
C SER A 243 16.03 1.11 -31.55
N ALA A 244 15.58 -0.15 -31.43
CA ALA A 244 16.35 -1.16 -30.68
C ALA A 244 17.69 -1.49 -31.34
N THR A 245 17.75 -1.43 -32.68
CA THR A 245 18.98 -1.59 -33.45
C THR A 245 19.91 -0.40 -33.23
N ASP A 246 19.39 0.83 -33.23
CA ASP A 246 20.19 2.03 -32.96
C ASP A 246 20.73 2.04 -31.53
N ALA A 247 19.90 1.62 -30.56
CA ALA A 247 20.32 1.46 -29.17
C ALA A 247 21.40 0.38 -29.02
N ALA A 248 21.28 -0.73 -29.74
CA ALA A 248 22.31 -1.78 -29.76
C ALA A 248 23.62 -1.27 -30.36
N ILE A 249 23.56 -0.53 -31.48
CA ILE A 249 24.73 0.08 -32.12
C ILE A 249 25.38 1.09 -31.18
N ARG A 250 24.61 1.92 -30.48
CA ARG A 250 25.12 2.88 -29.49
C ARG A 250 25.79 2.19 -28.31
N VAL A 251 25.17 1.14 -27.78
CA VAL A 251 25.74 0.33 -26.68
C VAL A 251 27.05 -0.34 -27.14
N GLN A 252 27.06 -0.91 -28.34
CA GLN A 252 28.26 -1.56 -28.89
C GLN A 252 29.39 -0.56 -29.14
N LYS A 253 29.09 0.60 -29.75
CA LYS A 253 30.07 1.67 -29.95
C LYS A 253 30.67 2.13 -28.63
N ARG A 254 29.85 2.28 -27.59
CA ARG A 254 30.32 2.62 -26.25
C ARG A 254 31.18 1.52 -25.65
N LYS A 255 30.80 0.25 -25.79
CA LYS A 255 31.59 -0.89 -25.31
C LYS A 255 32.96 -0.93 -25.98
N ASN A 256 33.01 -0.74 -27.29
CA ASN A 256 34.27 -0.69 -28.04
C ASN A 256 35.18 0.46 -27.54
N GLN A 257 34.62 1.63 -27.22
CA GLN A 257 35.38 2.75 -26.62
C GLN A 257 35.87 2.45 -25.19
N GLU A 258 35.10 1.67 -24.43
CA GLU A 258 35.51 1.21 -23.10
C GLU A 258 36.63 0.16 -23.18
N ASP A 259 36.59 -0.71 -24.20
CA ASP A 259 37.61 -1.74 -24.44
C ASP A 259 38.91 -1.16 -25.03
N LEU A 260 38.82 -0.10 -25.84
CA LEU A 260 39.96 0.67 -26.36
C LEU A 260 40.60 1.62 -25.32
N GLY A 261 40.04 1.71 -24.11
CA GLY A 261 40.54 2.58 -23.05
C GLY A 261 40.26 4.08 -23.25
N GLU A 262 39.67 4.49 -24.38
CA GLU A 262 39.25 5.88 -24.66
C GLU A 262 38.19 6.38 -23.68
N ARG A 263 37.46 5.46 -23.03
CA ARG A 263 36.37 5.81 -22.12
C ARG A 263 36.37 4.93 -20.86
N LYS A 264 36.30 5.57 -19.69
CA LYS A 264 36.17 4.85 -18.41
C LYS A 264 34.83 4.10 -18.32
N ARG A 265 34.87 2.83 -17.91
CA ARG A 265 33.69 2.04 -17.57
C ARG A 265 32.94 2.72 -16.42
N LYS A 266 31.63 2.94 -16.58
CA LYS A 266 30.80 3.46 -15.47
C LYS A 266 30.58 2.34 -14.47
N GLN A 267 31.19 2.45 -13.30
CA GLN A 267 30.87 1.61 -12.15
C GLN A 267 29.93 2.39 -11.22
N HIS A 268 28.89 1.72 -10.75
CA HIS A 268 27.96 2.27 -9.75
C HIS A 268 28.42 1.99 -8.31
N SER A 269 29.47 1.18 -8.16
CA SER A 269 30.14 0.90 -6.89
C SER A 269 31.49 1.62 -6.84
N PRO A 270 31.98 1.99 -5.65
CA PRO A 270 33.36 2.42 -5.48
C PRO A 270 34.33 1.32 -5.95
N PRO A 271 35.56 1.65 -6.35
CA PRO A 271 36.61 0.67 -6.60
C PRO A 271 36.71 -0.31 -5.42
N THR A 272 36.90 -1.60 -5.70
CA THR A 272 37.02 -2.62 -4.63
C THR A 272 38.18 -2.33 -3.66
N ALA A 273 39.18 -1.56 -4.11
CA ALA A 273 40.30 -1.09 -3.29
C ALA A 273 39.95 0.07 -2.34
N SER A 274 38.84 0.79 -2.57
CA SER A 274 38.41 1.94 -1.75
C SER A 274 37.33 1.60 -0.73
N VAL A 275 36.95 0.31 -0.63
CA VAL A 275 35.99 -0.17 0.35
C VAL A 275 36.74 -1.09 1.29
N GLU A 276 37.18 -0.54 2.43
CA GLU A 276 37.60 -1.36 3.57
C GLU A 276 36.37 -2.06 4.12
N PHE A 277 36.19 -3.31 3.69
CA PHE A 277 35.18 -4.20 4.19
C PHE A 277 35.85 -5.25 5.06
N ASP A 278 35.47 -5.31 6.33
CA ASP A 278 35.97 -6.31 7.28
C ASP A 278 35.40 -7.70 6.96
N LYS A 279 36.03 -8.31 5.96
CA LYS A 279 35.63 -9.57 5.37
C LYS A 279 35.73 -10.73 6.36
N GLU A 280 36.70 -10.66 7.28
CA GLU A 280 36.94 -11.73 8.24
C GLU A 280 35.83 -11.77 9.29
N ASN A 281 35.42 -10.61 9.78
CA ASN A 281 34.36 -10.49 10.76
C ASN A 281 32.99 -10.90 10.19
N LEU A 282 32.67 -10.49 8.95
CA LEU A 282 31.44 -10.96 8.28
C LEU A 282 31.47 -12.49 8.09
N MET A 283 32.59 -13.07 7.70
CA MET A 283 32.70 -14.52 7.51
C MET A 283 32.55 -15.28 8.83
N GLN A 284 33.04 -14.72 9.94
CA GLN A 284 32.77 -15.27 11.28
C GLN A 284 31.30 -15.14 11.65
N GLU A 285 30.66 -14.00 11.43
CA GLU A 285 29.22 -13.84 11.69
C GLU A 285 28.34 -14.80 10.88
N VAL A 286 28.69 -15.03 9.60
CA VAL A 286 27.96 -15.97 8.74
C VAL A 286 28.17 -17.41 9.20
N ARG A 287 29.39 -17.78 9.62
CA ARG A 287 29.67 -19.13 10.16
C ARG A 287 29.01 -19.39 11.51
N ASN A 288 28.86 -18.36 12.32
CA ASN A 288 28.24 -18.46 13.65
C ASN A 288 26.71 -18.47 13.60
N LYS A 289 26.10 -18.14 12.45
CA LYS A 289 24.64 -18.16 12.26
C LYS A 289 24.17 -19.55 11.82
N LYS A 290 23.03 -19.98 12.37
CA LYS A 290 22.36 -21.22 11.93
C LYS A 290 21.58 -20.99 10.64
N ASP A 291 21.51 -22.02 9.79
CA ASP A 291 20.78 -21.95 8.53
C ASP A 291 19.31 -21.55 8.74
N GLY A 292 18.91 -20.43 8.12
CA GLY A 292 17.54 -19.90 8.17
C GLY A 292 17.32 -18.69 9.09
N GLU A 293 18.33 -18.27 9.85
CA GLU A 293 18.24 -17.09 10.70
C GLU A 293 18.44 -15.80 9.88
N LYS A 294 17.52 -14.83 10.00
CA LYS A 294 17.58 -13.58 9.21
C LYS A 294 18.59 -12.61 9.80
N VAL A 295 19.49 -12.13 8.95
CA VAL A 295 20.38 -11.00 9.26
C VAL A 295 19.52 -9.73 9.38
N SER A 296 19.54 -9.09 10.55
CA SER A 296 18.91 -7.78 10.78
C SER A 296 19.80 -6.66 10.27
#